data_AF-I0WYR7-F1
#
_entry.id   AF-I0WYR7-F1
#
_cell.length_a   1.000
_cell.length_b   1.000
_cell.length_c   1.000
_cell.angle_alpha   90.00
_cell.angle_beta   90.00
_cell.angle_gamma   90.00
#
_symmetry.space_group_name_H-M   'P 1'
#
loop_
_entity.id
_entity.type
_entity.pdbx_description
1 polymer ?
#
loop_
_entity_poly.entity_id
_entity_poly.type
_entity_poly.pdbx_seq_one_letter_code
_entity_poly.pdbx_strand_id
1 'polypeptide(L)'
;MVSTTLRGPLDWPDATVVSGDAVDIVARREQESEVPLRSHGSLSMNRALMAAGPVDRLQVTLFPVITGQAGDDPIFQGAAGE
;
A
#
# COMPACT_ATOMS: atom_id res chain seq x y z
N MET A 1 -9.96 1.84 1.12
CA MET A 1 -9.40 0.64 0.46
C MET A 1 -9.41 0.86 -1.04
N VAL A 2 -8.33 0.52 -1.74
CA VAL A 2 -8.27 0.55 -3.21
C VAL A 2 -8.56 -0.85 -3.75
N SER A 3 -9.52 -0.99 -4.66
CA SER A 3 -9.86 -2.28 -5.28
C SER A 3 -10.48 -2.09 -6.66
N THR A 4 -10.19 -3.02 -7.57
CA THR A 4 -10.78 -3.08 -8.92
C THR A 4 -11.98 -4.03 -8.99
N THR A 5 -12.17 -4.91 -8.00
CA THR A 5 -13.20 -5.96 -8.03
C THR A 5 -14.23 -5.81 -6.90
N LEU A 6 -13.83 -5.25 -5.76
CA LEU A 6 -14.73 -5.03 -4.62
C LEU A 6 -15.68 -3.87 -4.92
N ARG A 7 -16.96 -4.04 -4.58
CA ARG A 7 -18.01 -3.03 -4.74
C ARG A 7 -18.63 -2.74 -3.39
N GLY A 8 -18.91 -1.47 -3.10
CA GLY A 8 -19.50 -1.03 -1.84
C GLY A 8 -21.04 -0.96 -1.87
N PRO A 9 -21.68 -0.66 -0.71
CA PRO A 9 -21.06 -0.41 0.59
C PRO A 9 -20.54 -1.70 1.26
N LEU A 10 -19.56 -1.57 2.17
CA LEU A 10 -19.02 -2.69 2.95
C LEU A 10 -19.67 -2.72 4.34
N ASP A 11 -19.78 -3.91 4.92
CA ASP A 11 -20.30 -4.10 6.29
C ASP A 11 -19.31 -3.66 7.39
N TRP A 12 -18.26 -2.89 7.03
CA TRP A 12 -17.25 -2.39 7.95
C TRP A 12 -17.42 -0.87 8.14
N PRO A 13 -17.53 -0.37 9.38
CA PRO A 13 -17.75 1.06 9.65
C PRO A 13 -16.60 1.92 9.12
N ASP A 14 -16.94 3.04 8.47
CA ASP A 14 -15.97 3.99 7.88
C ASP A 14 -15.11 3.41 6.73
N ALA A 15 -15.49 2.25 6.19
CA ALA A 15 -14.79 1.66 5.06
C ALA A 15 -15.30 2.20 3.71
N THR A 16 -14.47 2.97 3.03
CA THR A 16 -14.72 3.40 1.64
C THR A 16 -13.91 2.55 0.65
N VAL A 17 -14.58 2.01 -0.37
CA VAL A 17 -13.92 1.39 -1.53
C VAL A 17 -13.72 2.46 -2.60
N VAL A 18 -12.49 2.58 -3.11
CA VAL A 18 -12.14 3.47 -4.22
C VAL A 18 -11.54 2.60 -5.32
N SER A 19 -11.97 2.83 -6.56
CA SER A 19 -11.42 2.17 -7.74
C SER A 19 -10.60 3.17 -8.56
N GLY A 20 -9.50 2.70 -9.15
CA GLY A 20 -8.60 3.53 -9.95
C GLY A 20 -7.12 3.28 -9.62
N ASP A 21 -6.25 4.14 -10.15
CA ASP A 21 -4.82 4.09 -9.88
C ASP A 21 -4.51 4.45 -8.42
N ALA A 22 -3.66 3.63 -7.81
CA ALA A 22 -3.28 3.73 -6.42
C ALA A 22 -2.57 5.05 -6.08
N VAL A 23 -1.64 5.48 -6.93
CA VAL A 23 -0.79 6.66 -6.72
C VAL A 23 -1.66 7.91 -6.84
N ASP A 24 -2.49 7.99 -7.88
CA ASP A 24 -3.39 9.14 -8.09
C ASP A 24 -4.39 9.27 -6.94
N ILE A 25 -4.97 8.15 -6.48
CA ILE A 25 -5.91 8.15 -5.36
C ILE A 25 -5.23 8.63 -4.08
N VAL A 26 -4.01 8.17 -3.80
CA VAL A 26 -3.27 8.58 -2.59
C VAL A 26 -2.88 10.06 -2.66
N ALA A 27 -2.38 10.54 -3.79
CA ALA A 27 -2.01 11.94 -3.99
C ALA A 27 -3.21 12.89 -3.76
N ARG A 28 -4.39 12.53 -4.28
CA ARG A 28 -5.62 13.29 -4.00
C ARG A 28 -5.98 13.22 -2.52
N ARG A 29 -5.94 12.03 -1.91
CA ARG A 29 -6.30 11.84 -0.49
C ARG A 29 -5.38 12.63 0.44
N GLU A 30 -4.11 12.75 0.09
CA GLU A 30 -3.13 13.52 0.87
C GLU A 30 -3.50 15.00 0.92
N GLN A 31 -3.93 15.57 -0.22
CA GLN A 31 -4.39 16.96 -0.30
C GLN A 31 -5.68 17.22 0.49
N GLU A 32 -6.55 16.22 0.59
CA GLU A 32 -7.84 16.31 1.29
C GLU A 32 -7.73 16.02 2.80
N SER A 33 -6.62 15.46 3.28
CA SER A 33 -6.49 14.99 4.66
C SER A 33 -5.76 16.00 5.55
N GLU A 34 -6.30 16.25 6.72
CA GLU A 34 -5.66 17.08 7.76
C GLU A 34 -4.64 16.29 8.61
N VAL A 35 -4.53 14.97 8.39
CA VAL A 35 -3.64 14.08 9.15
C VAL A 35 -2.79 13.21 8.21
N PRO A 36 -1.61 12.74 8.65
CA PRO A 36 -0.79 11.86 7.83
C PRO A 36 -1.53 10.58 7.43
N LEU A 37 -1.41 10.22 6.15
CA LEU A 37 -1.99 8.98 5.63
C LEU A 37 -1.13 7.77 6.03
N ARG A 38 -1.81 6.63 6.22
CA ARG A 38 -1.16 5.35 6.51
C ARG A 38 -1.66 4.28 5.54
N SER A 39 -0.75 3.66 4.80
CA SER A 39 -1.05 2.47 3.99
C SER A 39 -0.82 1.19 4.79
N HIS A 40 -1.80 0.29 4.78
CA HIS A 40 -1.73 -1.01 5.46
C HIS A 40 -1.44 -2.20 4.52
N GLY A 41 -1.51 -2.05 3.20
CA GLY A 41 -1.21 -3.16 2.28
C GLY A 41 -1.47 -2.81 0.82
N SER A 42 -1.34 -3.72 -0.14
CA SER A 42 -0.52 -4.96 -0.16
C SER A 42 0.97 -4.63 -0.32
N LEU A 43 1.85 -5.64 -0.39
CA LEU A 43 3.25 -5.41 -0.73
C LEU A 43 3.40 -4.73 -2.10
N SER A 44 2.63 -5.15 -3.11
CA SER A 44 2.61 -4.53 -4.44
C SER A 44 2.16 -3.07 -4.40
N MET A 45 1.12 -2.74 -3.63
CA MET A 45 0.68 -1.35 -3.41
C MET A 45 1.79 -0.51 -2.76
N ASN A 46 2.38 -1.01 -1.68
CA ASN A 46 3.41 -0.27 -0.96
C ASN A 46 4.66 -0.07 -1.83
N ARG A 47 5.04 -1.05 -2.65
CA ARG A 47 6.12 -0.87 -3.65
C ARG A 47 5.79 0.20 -4.67
N ALA A 48 4.56 0.23 -5.21
CA ALA A 48 4.14 1.25 -6.17
C ALA A 48 4.19 2.66 -5.56
N LEU A 49 3.73 2.81 -4.31
CA LEU A 49 3.84 4.09 -3.58
C LEU A 49 5.29 4.47 -3.29
N MET A 50 6.16 3.52 -2.90
CA MET A 50 7.58 3.82 -2.70
C MET A 50 8.25 4.26 -4.00
N ALA A 51 7.94 3.61 -5.13
CA ALA A 51 8.49 3.95 -6.44
C ALA A 51 8.02 5.32 -6.95
N ALA A 52 6.78 5.72 -6.63
CA ALA A 52 6.24 7.02 -7.01
C ALA A 52 6.81 8.20 -6.19
N GLY A 53 7.47 7.93 -5.06
CA GLY A 53 8.07 8.94 -4.19
C GLY A 53 7.27 9.51 -3.00
N PRO A 54 5.94 9.34 -2.83
CA PRO A 54 5.19 9.96 -1.72
C PRO A 54 5.34 9.26 -0.35
N VAL A 55 6.35 8.40 -0.15
CA VAL A 55 6.50 7.63 1.10
C VAL A 55 7.55 8.26 2.00
N ASP A 56 7.11 8.94 3.06
CA ASP A 56 8.02 9.55 4.04
C ASP A 56 8.54 8.55 5.09
N ARG A 57 7.74 7.53 5.44
CA ARG A 57 8.06 6.59 6.52
C ARG A 57 7.60 5.16 6.22
N LEU A 58 8.53 4.23 6.30
CA LEU A 58 8.27 2.79 6.27
C LEU A 58 8.29 2.21 7.69
N GLN A 59 7.14 1.70 8.17
CA GLN A 59 7.05 0.96 9.44
C GLN A 59 7.05 -0.54 9.15
N VAL A 60 8.14 -1.23 9.50
CA VAL A 60 8.30 -2.68 9.28
C VAL A 60 8.27 -3.44 10.60
N THR A 61 7.52 -4.55 10.63
CA THR A 61 7.62 -5.56 11.67
C THR A 61 8.34 -6.78 11.09
N LEU A 62 9.53 -7.09 11.63
CA LEU A 62 10.35 -8.22 11.21
C LEU A 62 10.08 -9.41 12.13
N PHE A 63 9.71 -10.54 11.54
CA PHE A 63 9.70 -11.83 12.20
C PHE A 63 10.98 -12.59 11.80
N PRO A 64 11.67 -13.28 12.73
CA PRO A 64 12.93 -13.96 12.44
C PRO A 64 12.68 -15.28 11.70
N VAL A 65 12.15 -15.20 10.47
CA VAL A 65 11.81 -16.33 9.62
C VAL A 65 12.33 -16.07 8.21
N ILE A 66 12.96 -17.07 7.61
CA ILE A 66 13.39 -17.03 6.20
C ILE A 66 12.57 -18.04 5.43
N THR A 67 11.73 -17.57 4.50
CA THR A 67 10.90 -18.42 3.64
C THR A 67 11.67 -19.06 2.49
N GLY A 68 12.84 -18.51 2.14
CA GLY A 68 13.72 -19.06 1.09
C GLY A 68 13.00 -19.14 -0.26
N GLN A 69 13.16 -20.27 -0.95
CA GLN A 69 12.55 -20.52 -2.27
C GLN A 69 11.02 -20.65 -2.25
N ALA A 70 10.41 -20.82 -1.07
CA ALA A 70 8.97 -20.93 -0.92
C ALA A 70 8.28 -19.57 -0.66
N GLY A 71 9.02 -18.45 -0.72
CA GLY A 71 8.44 -17.11 -0.57
C GLY A 71 7.81 -16.61 -1.85
N ASP A 72 6.55 -16.17 -1.79
CA ASP A 72 5.81 -15.68 -2.97
C ASP A 72 6.12 -14.20 -3.32
N ASP A 73 6.46 -13.39 -2.32
CA ASP A 73 6.51 -11.92 -2.45
C ASP A 73 7.73 -11.31 -1.70
N PRO A 74 8.91 -11.20 -2.34
CA PRO A 74 10.15 -10.82 -1.66
C PRO A 74 10.20 -9.34 -1.24
N ILE A 75 10.08 -9.01 0.04
CA ILE A 75 9.93 -7.62 0.52
C ILE A 75 10.92 -6.59 -0.05
N PHE A 76 12.17 -6.97 -0.31
CA PHE A 76 13.23 -6.09 -0.83
C PHE A 76 13.37 -6.07 -2.36
N GLN A 77 12.49 -6.75 -3.10
CA GLN A 77 12.52 -6.70 -4.57
C GLN A 77 12.32 -5.27 -5.06
N GLY A 78 13.28 -4.77 -5.85
CA GLY A 78 13.27 -3.42 -6.41
C GLY A 78 13.73 -2.31 -5.46
N ALA A 79 14.15 -2.62 -4.23
CA ALA A 79 14.57 -1.61 -3.26
C ALA A 79 15.93 -0.94 -3.56
N ALA A 80 16.75 -1.53 -4.45
CA ALA A 80 18.07 -1.03 -4.79
C ALA A 80 18.09 -0.07 -6.01
N GLY A 81 16.96 0.19 -6.67
CA GLY A 81 16.96 0.82 -7.99
C GLY A 81 17.63 -0.06 -9.06
N GLU A 82 17.53 0.34 -10.33
CA GLU A 82 18.44 -0.16 -11.38
C GLU A 82 19.87 0.37 -11.16
#